data_AF-A0AB73FFQ8-F1
#
_entry.id   AF-A0AB73FFQ8-F1
#
_cell.length_a   1.000
_cell.length_b   1.000
_cell.length_c   1.000
_cell.angle_alpha   90.00
_cell.angle_beta   90.00
_cell.angle_gamma   90.00
#
_symmetry.space_group_name_H-M   'P 1'
#
loop_
_entity.id
_entity.type
_entity.pdbx_description
1 polymer ?
#
loop_
_entity_poly.entity_id
_entity_poly.type
_entity_poly.pdbx_seq_one_letter_code
_entity_poly.pdbx_strand_id
1 'polypeptide(L)' 'MQPLRVTYAQACELLAIKRDALRKLTLNDPTFPKPYKYGKAQQAPVYFDYADLVQWHNSQKTKHVDEKGK' A
#
# COMPACT_ATOMS: atom_id res chain seq x y z
N MET A 1 -8.91 -16.86 3.44
CA MET A 1 -9.17 -16.12 2.19
C MET A 1 -8.59 -14.72 2.31
N GLN A 2 -7.90 -14.21 1.28
CA GLN A 2 -7.34 -12.86 1.31
C GLN A 2 -8.42 -11.84 0.90
N PRO A 3 -8.58 -10.72 1.63
CA PRO A 3 -9.59 -9.73 1.29
C PRO A 3 -9.15 -8.95 0.05
N LEU A 4 -10.07 -8.72 -0.89
CA LEU A 4 -9.82 -7.87 -2.06
C LEU A 4 -9.60 -6.41 -1.66
N ARG A 5 -10.30 -5.97 -0.59
CA ARG A 5 -10.22 -4.60 -0.06
C ARG A 5 -9.45 -4.59 1.24
N VAL A 6 -8.43 -3.76 1.30
CA VAL A 6 -7.56 -3.61 2.47
C VAL A 6 -7.80 -2.25 3.10
N THR A 7 -8.20 -2.24 4.37
CA THR A 7 -8.32 -0.97 5.12
C THR A 7 -6.95 -0.37 5.39
N TYR A 8 -6.92 0.90 5.78
CA TYR A 8 -5.68 1.57 6.16
C TYR A 8 -4.92 0.85 7.29
N ALA A 9 -5.64 0.33 8.29
CA ALA A 9 -5.06 -0.41 9.40
C ALA A 9 -4.44 -1.73 8.92
N GLN A 10 -5.16 -2.49 8.10
CA GLN A 10 -4.65 -3.73 7.52
C GLN A 10 -3.44 -3.49 6.61
N ALA A 11 -3.42 -2.40 5.83
CA ALA A 11 -2.27 -2.05 5.00
C ALA A 11 -1.02 -1.77 5.86
N CYS A 12 -1.19 -1.16 7.04
CA CYS A 12 -0.11 -0.96 8.00
C CYS A 12 0.42 -2.30 8.54
N GLU A 13 -0.48 -3.23 8.89
CA GLU A 13 -0.12 -4.57 9.37
C GLU A 13 0.61 -5.39 8.29
N LEU A 14 0.08 -5.41 7.06
CA LEU A 14 0.67 -6.15 5.93
C LEU A 14 2.08 -5.68 5.58
N LEU A 15 2.34 -4.37 5.71
CA LEU A 15 3.64 -3.77 5.43
C LEU A 15 4.52 -3.66 6.67
N ALA A 16 4.02 -4.05 7.85
CA ALA A 16 4.68 -3.89 9.14
C ALA A 16 5.16 -2.44 9.42
N ILE A 17 4.36 -1.44 9.06
CA ILE A 17 4.68 -0.01 9.24
C ILE A 17 3.60 0.72 10.05
N LYS A 18 3.95 1.88 10.60
CA LYS A 18 3.01 2.75 11.31
C LYS A 18 2.19 3.61 10.33
N ARG A 19 1.04 4.10 10.81
CA ARG A 19 0.10 4.95 10.05
C ARG A 19 0.76 6.18 9.42
N ASP A 20 1.66 6.84 10.15
CA ASP A 20 2.40 8.01 9.62
C ASP A 20 3.35 7.64 8.48
N ALA A 21 4.04 6.50 8.59
CA ALA A 21 4.91 5.99 7.54
C ALA A 21 4.11 5.61 6.29
N LEU A 22 2.96 4.95 6.44
CA LEU A 22 2.08 4.66 5.30
C LEU A 22 1.58 5.95 4.63
N ARG A 23 1.28 6.99 5.40
CA ARG A 23 0.86 8.30 4.86
C ARG A 23 1.99 8.94 4.05
N LYS A 24 3.20 8.98 4.61
CA LYS A 24 4.37 9.49 3.89
C LYS A 24 4.65 8.68 2.63
N LEU A 25 4.51 7.36 2.69
CA LEU A 25 4.68 6.48 1.54
C LEU A 25 3.69 6.82 0.42
N THR A 26 2.39 6.97 0.74
CA THR A 26 1.37 7.36 -0.24
C THR A 26 1.58 8.75 -0.86
N LEU A 27 2.33 9.63 -0.19
CA LEU A 27 2.61 11.00 -0.67
C LEU A 27 3.91 11.07 -1.48
N ASN A 28 4.94 10.34 -1.04
CA ASN A 28 6.30 10.47 -1.55
C ASN A 28 6.62 9.45 -2.64
N ASP A 29 5.99 8.26 -2.63
CA ASP A 29 6.19 7.24 -3.66
C ASP A 29 5.03 7.26 -4.66
N PRO A 30 5.21 7.82 -5.87
CA PRO A 30 4.17 7.87 -6.90
C PRO A 30 3.80 6.48 -7.44
N THR A 31 4.64 5.47 -7.20
CA THR A 31 4.39 4.07 -7.60
C THR A 31 3.58 3.31 -6.55
N PHE A 32 3.39 3.87 -5.35
CA PHE A 32 2.61 3.24 -4.31
C PHE A 32 1.10 3.25 -4.64
N PRO A 33 0.36 2.16 -4.37
CA PRO A 33 -1.07 2.07 -4.67
C PRO A 33 -1.89 3.17 -3.98
N LYS A 34 -2.70 3.89 -4.77
CA LYS A 34 -3.52 4.97 -4.26
C LYS A 34 -4.75 4.41 -3.54
N PRO A 35 -5.06 4.90 -2.33
CA PRO A 35 -6.28 4.54 -1.66
C PRO A 35 -7.49 5.10 -2.41
N TYR A 36 -8.58 4.33 -2.47
CA TYR A 36 -9.85 4.76 -3.07
C TYR A 36 -10.96 4.82 -2.02
N LYS A 37 -11.81 5.83 -2.17
CA LYS A 37 -12.95 6.07 -1.27
C LYS A 37 -14.17 5.29 -1.74
N TYR A 38 -14.78 4.52 -0.85
CA TYR A 38 -15.97 3.73 -1.15
C TYR A 38 -17.23 4.41 -0.63
N GLY A 39 -17.76 5.33 -1.44
CA GLY A 39 -18.98 6.06 -1.16
C GLY A 39 -18.79 7.58 -1.23
N LYS A 40 -19.93 8.30 -1.33
CA LYS A 40 -19.94 9.76 -1.50
C LYS A 40 -19.90 10.53 -0.17
N ALA A 41 -20.29 9.89 0.94
CA ALA A 41 -20.35 10.53 2.25
C ALA A 41 -18.95 10.98 2.73
N GLN A 42 -18.88 12.04 3.54
CA GLN A 42 -17.61 12.54 4.08
C GLN A 42 -16.89 11.46 4.91
N GLN A 43 -17.65 10.68 5.68
CA GLN A 43 -17.17 9.57 6.53
C GLN A 43 -17.06 8.22 5.79
N ALA A 44 -17.14 8.20 4.45
CA ALA A 44 -17.08 6.94 3.72
C ALA A 44 -15.69 6.29 3.86
N PRO A 45 -15.63 4.95 4.02
CA PRO A 45 -14.39 4.24 4.23
C PRO A 45 -13.47 4.33 3.00
N VAL A 46 -12.18 4.19 3.27
CA VAL A 46 -11.13 4.24 2.26
C VAL A 46 -10.37 2.93 2.28
N TYR A 47 -10.15 2.36 1.11
CA TYR A 47 -9.53 1.06 0.92
C TYR A 47 -8.35 1.14 -0.04
N PHE A 48 -7.48 0.14 0.04
CA PHE A 48 -6.47 -0.20 -0.95
C PHE A 48 -6.88 -1.51 -1.62
N ASP A 49 -6.42 -1.73 -2.84
CA ASP A 49 -6.52 -3.04 -3.48
C ASP A 49 -5.37 -3.94 -3.00
N TYR A 50 -5.71 -5.17 -2.63
CA TYR A 50 -4.72 -6.13 -2.15
C TYR A 50 -3.70 -6.53 -3.22
N ALA A 51 -4.14 -6.75 -4.46
CA ALA A 51 -3.26 -7.19 -5.54
C ALA A 51 -2.24 -6.11 -5.89
N ASP A 52 -2.66 -4.84 -5.90
CA ASP A 52 -1.77 -3.69 -6.14
C ASP A 52 -0.70 -3.56 -5.04
N LEU A 53 -1.07 -3.75 -3.76
CA LEU A 53 -0.11 -3.73 -2.64
C LEU A 53 0.95 -4.83 -2.78
N VAL A 54 0.52 -6.04 -3.15
CA VAL A 54 1.44 -7.17 -3.37
C VAL A 54 2.34 -6.91 -4.58
N GLN A 55 1.79 -6.39 -5.68
CA GLN A 55 2.56 -6.07 -6.89
C GLN A 55 3.61 -4.99 -6.62
N TRP A 56 3.24 -3.93 -5.90
CA TRP A 56 4.18 -2.89 -5.50
C TRP A 56 5.30 -3.47 -4.63
N HIS A 57 4.97 -4.27 -3.61
CA HIS A 57 5.96 -4.89 -2.74
C HIS A 57 6.93 -5.80 -3.52
N ASN A 58 6.41 -6.58 -4.48
CA ASN A 58 7.24 -7.41 -5.34
C ASN A 58 8.21 -6.58 -6.21
N SER A 59 7.74 -5.44 -6.73
CA SER A 59 8.58 -4.51 -7.49
C SER A 59 9.71 -3.91 -6.66
N GLN A 60 9.49 -3.67 -5.36
CA GLN A 60 10.54 -3.18 -4.46
C GLN A 60 11.62 -4.25 -4.18
N LYS A 61 11.23 -5.54 -4.09
CA LYS A 61 12.19 -6.63 -3.92
C LYS A 61 13.18 -6.69 -5.09
N THR A 62 12.71 -6.51 -6.32
CA THR A 62 13.59 -6.51 -7.51
C THR A 62 14.60 -5.36 -7.47
N LYS A 63 14.17 -4.16 -7.04
CA LYS A 63 15.10 -3.01 -6.87
C LYS A 63 16.21 -3.32 -5.87
N HIS A 64 15.88 -3.97 -4.76
CA HIS A 64 16.87 -4.37 -3.75
C HIS A 64 17.81 -5.51 -4.19
N VAL A 65 17.41 -6.33 -5.18
CA VAL A 65 18.26 -7.39 -5.73
C VAL A 65 19.30 -6.82 -6.70
N ASP A 66 18.96 -5.77 -7.45
CA ASP A 66 19.85 -5.14 -8.43
C ASP A 66 21.01 -4.36 -7.75
N GLU A 67 20.77 -3.75 -6.58
CA GLU A 67 21.80 -3.01 -5.83
C GLU A 67 22.88 -3.88 -5.15
N LYS A 68 22.72 -5.20 -5.10
CA LYS A 68 23.75 -6.12 -4.56
C LYS A 68 24.67 -6.73 -5.62
N GLY A 69 24.50 -6.34 -6.89
CA GLY A 69 25.20 -6.91 -8.04
C GLY A 69 26.23 -5.99 -8.71
N LYS A 70 26.69 -4.92 -8.05
CA LYS A 70 27.74 -4.03 -8.58
C LYS A 70 28.95 -3.95 -7.66
#